data_AF-A0A7W7RAX5-F1
#
_entry.id   AF-A0A7W7RAX5-F1
#
_cell.length_a   1.000
_cell.length_b   1.000
_cell.length_c   1.000
_cell.angle_alpha   90.00
_cell.angle_beta   90.00
_cell.angle_gamma   90.00
#
_symmetry.space_group_name_H-M   'P 1'
#
loop_
_entity.id
_entity.type
_entity.pdbx_description
1 polymer ?
#
loop_
_entity_poly.entity_id
_entity_poly.type
_entity_poly.pdbx_seq_one_letter_code
_entity_poly.pdbx_strand_id
1 'polypeptide(L)'
;MSAVRAAGLRVGLYYSPIDWRYPGYYDVTGAKPPSPVLTSDCVLSGSPYPWNYEGSDPAGFDYHENARTLKNEVYQSVKELVTDYGAVDDVSNSRSGRVGDYDIEEGGYVSTGPIRFGRLVQKAFSISGTTWGYDGDVAMSFSQAMAVFVNAFVRDMCVIVNVGPDATGTVASKQAAVLRQVGTFMSANHEALYGTRGGPWNPVEGQYGFTFANQTVYAHLLAGYSGGSSFTTPSLGDAKVTAVYDVVSKGPLSFSASGGNSVTVTDIDRTRYPDDTIVAIVLDRSVVPADIARGCPATADSVESAHGNPAANAVDGDTSTRWCAADGNTGHWLQVDLGSVQSIGRVVLNWEYSHATAYQLQVSNDASSWATVYSTTSGSGGVENISGLSGSGRYVRMYGTARATQWSYSLFSMQVFSS
;
A
#
# COMPACT_ATOMS: atom_id res chain seq x y z
N MET A 1 20.28 6.44 -12.20
CA MET A 1 19.99 6.86 -10.80
C MET A 1 20.40 8.32 -10.51
N SER A 2 21.59 8.78 -10.93
CA SER A 2 22.04 10.17 -10.68
C SER A 2 21.10 11.26 -11.21
N ALA A 3 20.55 11.11 -12.41
CA ALA A 3 19.58 12.05 -12.97
C ALA A 3 18.27 12.12 -12.17
N VAL A 4 17.80 10.97 -11.64
CA VAL A 4 16.59 10.87 -10.81
C VAL A 4 16.79 11.63 -9.49
N ARG A 5 17.95 11.42 -8.84
CA ARG A 5 18.31 12.14 -7.61
C ARG A 5 18.54 13.63 -7.82
N ALA A 6 19.17 14.02 -8.94
CA ALA A 6 19.35 15.43 -9.29
C ALA A 6 18.01 16.15 -9.47
N ALA A 7 16.96 15.43 -9.85
CA ALA A 7 15.58 15.92 -9.92
C ALA A 7 14.84 15.87 -8.56
N GLY A 8 15.49 15.46 -7.47
CA GLY A 8 14.88 15.33 -6.14
C GLY A 8 13.96 14.12 -5.99
N LEU A 9 14.03 13.15 -6.90
CA LEU A 9 13.19 11.95 -6.88
C LEU A 9 13.87 10.78 -6.16
N ARG A 10 13.05 9.95 -5.51
CA ARG A 10 13.45 8.64 -4.94
C ARG A 10 13.74 7.63 -6.05
N VAL A 11 14.52 6.58 -5.73
CA VAL A 11 14.97 5.60 -6.72
C VAL A 11 14.50 4.21 -6.34
N GLY A 12 13.73 3.58 -7.23
CA GLY A 12 13.38 2.16 -7.16
C GLY A 12 14.09 1.34 -8.24
N LEU A 13 14.16 0.03 -8.03
CA LEU A 13 14.66 -0.94 -9.02
C LEU A 13 13.57 -1.97 -9.32
N TYR A 14 13.24 -2.14 -10.59
CA TYR A 14 12.51 -3.31 -11.06
C TYR A 14 13.51 -4.38 -11.49
N TYR A 15 13.40 -5.58 -10.92
CA TYR A 15 14.19 -6.73 -11.33
C TYR A 15 13.25 -7.91 -11.60
N SER A 16 13.36 -8.50 -12.78
CA SER A 16 12.59 -9.69 -13.12
C SER A 16 13.28 -10.92 -12.53
N PRO A 17 12.64 -11.68 -11.63
CA PRO A 17 13.15 -13.00 -11.23
C PRO A 17 13.18 -13.98 -12.41
N ILE A 18 12.45 -13.65 -13.48
CA ILE A 18 12.35 -14.42 -14.71
C ILE A 18 13.37 -13.88 -15.73
N ASP A 19 14.31 -14.72 -16.17
CA ASP A 19 15.29 -14.35 -17.19
C ASP A 19 15.29 -15.35 -18.35
N TRP A 20 14.65 -14.97 -19.45
CA TRP A 20 14.55 -15.79 -20.66
C TRP A 20 15.84 -15.89 -21.46
N ARG A 21 16.84 -15.06 -21.14
CA ARG A 21 18.15 -15.08 -21.77
C ARG A 21 19.16 -15.88 -20.96
N TYR A 22 18.83 -16.24 -19.72
CA TYR A 22 19.68 -17.10 -18.90
C TYR A 22 19.58 -18.56 -19.38
N PRO A 23 20.69 -19.18 -19.84
CA PRO A 23 20.66 -20.51 -20.46
C PRO A 23 20.04 -21.62 -19.60
N GLY A 24 20.07 -21.50 -18.26
CA GLY A 24 19.51 -22.49 -17.33
C GLY A 24 18.10 -22.22 -16.79
N TYR A 25 17.40 -21.17 -17.24
CA TYR A 25 16.19 -20.68 -16.57
C TYR A 25 14.94 -21.57 -16.75
N TYR A 26 14.85 -22.34 -17.84
CA TYR A 26 13.59 -22.96 -18.27
C TYR A 26 13.27 -24.39 -17.78
N ASP A 27 14.09 -25.02 -16.94
CA ASP A 27 13.86 -26.44 -16.55
C ASP A 27 13.33 -26.63 -15.11
N VAL A 28 12.37 -25.80 -14.68
CA VAL A 28 11.79 -25.85 -13.31
C VAL A 28 10.77 -26.97 -13.07
N THR A 29 10.43 -27.76 -14.09
CA THR A 29 9.43 -28.84 -13.95
C THR A 29 9.91 -30.22 -14.43
N GLY A 30 11.14 -30.35 -14.96
CA GLY A 30 11.65 -31.60 -15.53
C GLY A 30 10.85 -32.11 -16.75
N ALA A 31 9.93 -31.30 -17.27
CA ALA A 31 9.16 -31.60 -18.47
C ALA A 31 9.80 -30.85 -19.65
N LYS A 32 10.49 -31.60 -20.50
CA LYS A 32 10.91 -31.15 -21.83
C LYS A 32 9.71 -30.47 -22.51
N PRO A 33 9.81 -29.22 -22.98
CA PRO A 33 8.70 -28.62 -23.72
C PRO A 33 8.40 -29.50 -24.94
N PRO A 34 7.13 -29.77 -25.25
CA PRO A 34 6.77 -30.33 -26.54
C PRO A 34 7.13 -29.27 -27.60
N SER A 35 8.30 -29.43 -28.20
CA SER A 35 8.69 -28.76 -29.44
C SER A 35 7.59 -29.03 -30.50
N PRO A 36 7.22 -28.05 -31.35
CA PRO A 36 8.19 -27.22 -32.05
C PRO A 36 7.79 -25.77 -32.29
N VAL A 37 8.18 -24.83 -31.43
CA VAL A 37 8.34 -23.41 -31.81
C VAL A 37 9.37 -22.73 -30.90
N LEU A 38 10.64 -22.83 -31.28
CA LEU A 38 11.67 -21.78 -31.20
C LEU A 38 12.90 -22.38 -31.92
N THR A 39 12.71 -22.70 -33.19
CA THR A 39 13.81 -22.99 -34.09
C THR A 39 14.44 -21.66 -34.51
N SER A 40 15.76 -21.61 -34.34
CA SER A 40 16.78 -20.81 -35.04
C SER A 40 17.25 -19.44 -34.56
N ASP A 41 16.49 -18.59 -33.84
CA ASP A 41 16.91 -17.17 -33.80
C ASP A 41 17.46 -16.61 -32.48
N CYS A 42 17.72 -17.45 -31.47
CA CYS A 42 18.44 -17.03 -30.25
C CYS A 42 19.85 -17.64 -30.13
N VAL A 43 20.31 -18.39 -31.13
CA VAL A 43 21.69 -18.85 -31.23
C VAL A 43 22.37 -17.99 -32.29
N LEU A 44 23.20 -17.04 -31.88
CA LEU A 44 24.19 -16.47 -32.80
C LEU A 44 25.07 -17.62 -33.29
N SER A 45 24.88 -18.03 -34.54
CA SER A 45 25.72 -19.03 -35.18
C SER A 45 27.18 -18.53 -35.16
N GLY A 46 28.05 -19.24 -34.44
CA GLY A 46 29.49 -19.01 -34.45
C GLY A 46 30.06 -18.05 -33.42
N SER A 47 29.31 -17.61 -32.39
CA SER A 47 29.91 -16.91 -31.25
C SER A 47 30.14 -17.89 -30.08
N PRO A 48 31.39 -18.12 -29.63
CA PRO A 48 31.60 -18.82 -28.38
C PRO A 48 31.02 -17.95 -27.27
N TYR A 49 29.98 -18.43 -26.60
CA TYR A 49 29.50 -17.78 -25.38
C TYR A 49 30.70 -17.70 -24.40
N PRO A 50 31.02 -16.52 -23.85
CA PRO A 50 32.20 -16.35 -22.99
C PRO A 50 32.13 -17.11 -21.66
N TRP A 51 31.01 -17.80 -21.39
CA TRP A 51 30.73 -18.42 -20.10
C TRP A 51 30.30 -19.87 -20.33
N ASN A 52 31.26 -20.79 -20.19
CA ASN A 52 31.08 -22.24 -20.30
C ASN A 52 30.03 -22.75 -19.30
N TYR A 53 28.78 -22.89 -19.72
CA TYR A 53 27.76 -23.60 -18.95
C TYR A 53 27.71 -25.05 -19.44
N GLU A 54 28.01 -26.01 -18.56
CA GLU A 54 27.98 -27.44 -18.90
C GLU A 54 26.53 -27.90 -19.02
N GLY A 55 26.23 -28.56 -20.13
CA GLY A 55 24.92 -29.08 -20.44
C GLY A 55 25.05 -30.51 -20.91
N SER A 56 25.15 -31.46 -19.98
CA SER A 56 25.04 -32.88 -20.34
C SER A 56 24.81 -33.80 -19.14
N ASP A 57 23.81 -33.55 -18.30
CA ASP A 57 23.44 -34.53 -17.26
C ASP A 57 21.97 -34.98 -17.34
N PRO A 58 21.68 -36.28 -17.59
CA PRO A 58 20.35 -36.86 -17.47
C PRO A 58 19.80 -36.91 -16.03
N ALA A 59 20.61 -36.66 -15.00
CA ALA A 59 20.26 -36.81 -13.58
C ALA A 59 19.88 -35.50 -12.85
N GLY A 60 19.89 -34.35 -13.53
CA GLY A 60 19.41 -33.07 -12.98
C GLY A 60 20.36 -32.38 -11.98
N PHE A 61 21.62 -32.80 -11.90
CA PHE A 61 22.62 -32.16 -11.03
C PHE A 61 23.05 -30.78 -11.55
N ASP A 62 23.29 -30.65 -12.86
CA ASP A 62 23.62 -29.38 -13.54
C ASP A 62 22.53 -28.31 -13.36
N TYR A 63 21.27 -28.74 -13.26
CA TYR A 63 20.13 -27.86 -13.10
C TYR A 63 20.15 -27.11 -11.75
N HIS A 64 20.43 -27.83 -10.67
CA HIS A 64 20.53 -27.23 -9.33
C HIS A 64 21.74 -26.31 -9.19
N GLU A 65 22.82 -26.59 -9.92
CA GLU A 65 24.01 -25.74 -9.95
C GLU A 65 23.77 -24.45 -10.76
N ASN A 66 23.16 -24.54 -11.94
CA ASN A 66 22.76 -23.37 -12.73
C ASN A 66 21.77 -22.46 -11.98
N ALA A 67 20.79 -23.04 -11.27
CA ALA A 67 19.88 -22.26 -10.44
C ALA A 67 20.58 -21.55 -9.26
N ARG A 68 21.61 -22.18 -8.67
CA ARG A 68 22.44 -21.55 -7.62
C ARG A 68 23.30 -20.44 -8.20
N THR A 69 23.88 -20.63 -9.38
CA THR A 69 24.68 -19.62 -10.08
C THR A 69 23.82 -18.41 -10.43
N LEU A 70 22.64 -18.61 -11.04
CA LEU A 70 21.68 -17.52 -11.29
C LEU A 70 21.33 -16.76 -10.01
N LYS A 71 20.98 -17.48 -8.92
CA LYS A 71 20.68 -16.85 -7.63
C LYS A 71 21.85 -16.01 -7.12
N ASN A 72 23.08 -16.50 -7.25
CA ASN A 72 24.28 -15.79 -6.83
C ASN A 72 24.52 -14.56 -7.72
N GLU A 73 24.38 -14.68 -9.03
CA GLU A 73 24.52 -13.56 -9.97
C GLU A 73 23.48 -12.47 -9.73
N VAL A 74 22.22 -12.85 -9.51
CA VAL A 74 21.14 -11.94 -9.11
C VAL A 74 21.51 -11.21 -7.82
N TYR A 75 21.93 -11.97 -6.80
CA TYR A 75 22.31 -11.40 -5.51
C TYR A 75 23.48 -10.43 -5.64
N GLN A 76 24.53 -10.78 -6.38
CA GLN A 76 25.67 -9.89 -6.59
C GLN A 76 25.27 -8.66 -7.41
N SER A 77 24.47 -8.80 -8.47
CA SER A 77 24.02 -7.67 -9.29
C SER A 77 23.18 -6.67 -8.49
N VAL A 78 22.24 -7.17 -7.68
CA VAL A 78 21.44 -6.32 -6.78
C VAL A 78 22.33 -5.70 -5.71
N LYS A 79 23.26 -6.47 -5.13
CA LYS A 79 24.20 -5.98 -4.12
C LYS A 79 25.12 -4.90 -4.68
N GLU A 80 25.68 -5.06 -5.86
CA GLU A 80 26.50 -4.08 -6.56
C GLU A 80 25.69 -2.81 -6.83
N LEU A 81 24.48 -2.94 -7.40
CA LEU A 81 23.58 -1.80 -7.63
C LEU A 81 23.29 -1.03 -6.33
N VAL A 82 23.01 -1.73 -5.23
CA VAL A 82 22.74 -1.11 -3.93
C VAL A 82 24.01 -0.53 -3.29
N THR A 83 25.17 -1.15 -3.49
CA THR A 83 26.45 -0.67 -2.95
C THR A 83 26.91 0.59 -3.67
N ASP A 84 26.88 0.58 -5.00
CA ASP A 84 27.40 1.66 -5.84
C ASP A 84 26.42 2.83 -5.92
N TYR A 85 25.12 2.52 -5.87
CA TYR A 85 24.09 3.52 -6.08
C TYR A 85 23.16 3.72 -4.89
N GLY A 86 23.39 3.08 -3.73
CA GLY A 86 22.64 3.32 -2.49
C GLY A 86 21.39 2.45 -2.31
N ALA A 87 20.78 2.56 -1.13
CA ALA A 87 19.62 1.75 -0.75
C ALA A 87 18.43 1.93 -1.71
N VAL A 88 17.69 0.83 -1.92
CA VAL A 88 16.37 0.86 -2.57
C VAL A 88 15.37 1.34 -1.54
N ASP A 89 14.56 2.34 -1.91
CA ASP A 89 13.60 2.97 -0.99
C ASP A 89 12.34 2.10 -0.73
N ASP A 90 12.02 1.16 -1.63
CA ASP A 90 10.75 0.43 -1.63
C ASP A 90 10.80 -0.88 -2.45
N VAL A 91 10.11 -1.95 -2.00
CA VAL A 91 10.02 -3.25 -2.67
C VAL A 91 8.58 -3.57 -3.08
N SER A 92 8.26 -3.31 -4.35
CA SER A 92 7.02 -3.75 -4.98
C SER A 92 7.18 -5.17 -5.57
N ASN A 93 6.36 -6.13 -5.13
CA ASN A 93 6.49 -7.53 -5.53
C ASN A 93 5.17 -8.31 -5.43
N SER A 94 4.66 -8.77 -6.58
CA SER A 94 3.47 -9.64 -6.67
C SER A 94 3.74 -11.00 -7.33
N ARG A 95 4.98 -11.26 -7.77
CA ARG A 95 5.27 -12.39 -8.69
C ARG A 95 6.34 -13.37 -8.20
N SER A 96 6.98 -13.10 -7.06
CA SER A 96 8.03 -13.99 -6.51
C SER A 96 7.53 -15.06 -5.54
N GLY A 97 6.23 -15.05 -5.21
CA GLY A 97 5.67 -15.86 -4.11
C GLY A 97 6.02 -15.32 -2.71
N ARG A 98 6.85 -14.27 -2.61
CA ARG A 98 7.03 -13.49 -1.38
C ARG A 98 6.12 -12.26 -1.39
N VAL A 99 5.66 -11.91 -0.20
CA VAL A 99 4.88 -10.71 0.11
C VAL A 99 5.81 -9.49 0.06
N GLY A 100 5.58 -8.54 -0.86
CA GLY A 100 6.30 -7.25 -0.92
C GLY A 100 5.73 -6.20 0.04
N ASP A 101 6.09 -4.92 -0.13
CA ASP A 101 5.57 -3.83 0.71
C ASP A 101 4.11 -3.49 0.37
N TYR A 102 3.69 -3.73 -0.88
CA TYR A 102 2.32 -3.50 -1.36
C TYR A 102 1.67 -4.74 -1.95
N ASP A 103 0.35 -4.80 -1.83
CA ASP A 103 -0.47 -5.56 -2.79
C ASP A 103 -0.57 -4.80 -4.11
N ILE A 104 -0.56 -5.51 -5.22
CA ILE A 104 -0.52 -4.90 -6.55
C ILE A 104 -1.83 -5.13 -7.29
N GLU A 105 -2.48 -4.03 -7.66
CA GLU A 105 -3.60 -4.03 -8.61
C GLU A 105 -3.07 -3.58 -9.98
N GLU A 106 -2.78 -4.53 -10.86
CA GLU A 106 -2.17 -4.26 -12.17
C GLU A 106 -3.22 -4.05 -13.27
N GLY A 107 -3.04 -3.05 -14.13
CA GLY A 107 -3.80 -2.83 -15.36
C GLY A 107 -4.42 -1.44 -15.47
N GLY A 108 -4.71 -1.01 -16.70
CA GLY A 108 -5.27 0.32 -17.01
C GLY A 108 -6.76 0.52 -16.69
N TYR A 109 -7.44 -0.47 -16.10
CA TYR A 109 -8.83 -0.34 -15.67
C TYR A 109 -8.95 0.52 -14.41
N VAL A 110 -10.12 1.14 -14.23
CA VAL A 110 -10.45 1.92 -13.03
C VAL A 110 -10.70 0.98 -11.85
N SER A 111 -10.06 1.24 -10.71
CA SER A 111 -10.26 0.48 -9.47
C SER A 111 -11.69 0.68 -8.94
N THR A 112 -12.34 -0.40 -8.52
CA THR A 112 -13.70 -0.38 -7.97
C THR A 112 -13.76 -0.98 -6.55
N GLY A 113 -14.93 -0.89 -5.93
CA GLY A 113 -15.23 -1.47 -4.63
C GLY A 113 -14.87 -0.55 -3.46
N PRO A 114 -14.82 -1.11 -2.23
CA PRO A 114 -14.59 -0.33 -1.01
C PRO A 114 -13.16 0.20 -0.91
N ILE A 115 -12.93 1.08 0.07
CA ILE A 115 -11.59 1.51 0.48
C ILE A 115 -10.72 0.27 0.83
N ARG A 116 -9.43 0.31 0.48
CA ARG A 116 -8.48 -0.72 0.84
C ARG A 116 -8.01 -0.49 2.29
N PHE A 117 -8.16 -1.50 3.13
CA PHE A 117 -7.71 -1.46 4.51
C PHE A 117 -6.62 -2.49 4.75
N GLY A 118 -5.73 -2.18 5.69
CA GLY A 118 -4.71 -3.09 6.16
C GLY A 118 -3.38 -2.94 5.44
N ARG A 119 -3.20 -3.68 4.34
CA ARG A 119 -1.97 -3.57 3.55
C ARG A 119 -2.12 -2.50 2.49
N LEU A 120 -1.06 -1.72 2.29
CA LEU A 120 -1.05 -0.70 1.25
C LEU A 120 -1.20 -1.39 -0.11
N VAL A 121 -2.09 -0.86 -0.95
CA VAL A 121 -2.30 -1.37 -2.29
C VAL A 121 -1.76 -0.36 -3.28
N GLN A 122 -1.00 -0.83 -4.27
CA GLN A 122 -0.44 -0.04 -5.35
C GLN A 122 -1.22 -0.34 -6.64
N LYS A 123 -1.83 0.70 -7.21
CA LYS A 123 -2.36 0.66 -8.57
C LYS A 123 -1.21 0.82 -9.56
N ALA A 124 -0.93 -0.22 -10.33
CA ALA A 124 0.11 -0.21 -11.36
C ALA A 124 -0.53 -0.17 -12.75
N PHE A 125 -0.21 0.84 -13.55
CA PHE A 125 -0.68 0.91 -14.94
C PHE A 125 0.30 1.64 -15.86
N SER A 126 0.13 1.48 -17.18
CA SER A 126 0.92 2.19 -18.19
C SER A 126 0.15 3.37 -18.75
N ILE A 127 0.80 4.54 -18.85
CA ILE A 127 0.19 5.74 -19.40
C ILE A 127 -0.08 5.64 -20.91
N SER A 128 0.53 4.67 -21.61
CA SER A 128 0.18 4.35 -23.00
C SER A 128 -1.26 3.84 -23.14
N GLY A 129 -1.80 3.23 -22.09
CA GLY A 129 -3.12 2.57 -22.06
C GLY A 129 -3.12 1.15 -22.62
N THR A 130 -1.98 0.65 -23.11
CA THR A 130 -1.86 -0.59 -23.89
C THR A 130 -0.77 -1.49 -23.32
N THR A 131 0.50 -1.12 -23.50
CA THR A 131 1.67 -1.93 -23.18
C THR A 131 2.57 -1.30 -22.14
N TRP A 132 3.34 -2.14 -21.43
CA TRP A 132 4.40 -1.68 -20.52
C TRP A 132 5.63 -1.15 -21.28
N GLY A 133 5.98 -1.78 -22.41
CA GLY A 133 7.01 -1.29 -23.32
C GLY A 133 6.49 -0.19 -24.25
N TYR A 134 7.41 0.48 -24.96
CA TYR A 134 7.06 1.44 -26.00
C TYR A 134 6.38 0.76 -27.19
N ASP A 135 5.21 1.29 -27.58
CA ASP A 135 4.41 0.84 -28.72
C ASP A 135 4.04 2.00 -29.67
N GLY A 136 4.77 3.11 -29.59
CA GLY A 136 4.55 4.31 -30.39
C GLY A 136 4.29 5.56 -29.55
N ASP A 137 4.07 6.69 -30.22
CA ASP A 137 3.65 7.93 -29.56
C ASP A 137 2.14 7.89 -29.27
N VAL A 138 1.76 7.08 -28.29
CA VAL A 138 0.39 6.85 -27.82
C VAL A 138 0.30 7.09 -26.31
N ALA A 139 -0.88 7.50 -25.86
CA ALA A 139 -1.20 7.71 -24.45
C ALA A 139 -2.71 7.61 -24.22
N MET A 140 -3.10 7.27 -22.99
CA MET A 140 -4.46 7.48 -22.49
C MET A 140 -4.84 8.96 -22.62
N SER A 141 -6.13 9.26 -22.74
CA SER A 141 -6.60 10.64 -22.56
C SER A 141 -6.39 11.10 -21.11
N PHE A 142 -6.37 12.42 -20.88
CA PHE A 142 -6.33 12.99 -19.53
C PHE A 142 -7.44 12.43 -18.63
N SER A 143 -8.69 12.42 -19.12
CA SER A 143 -9.84 11.90 -18.37
C SER A 143 -9.72 10.41 -18.04
N GLN A 144 -9.19 9.60 -18.97
CA GLN A 144 -8.94 8.18 -18.71
C GLN A 144 -7.86 8.00 -17.63
N ALA A 145 -6.76 8.74 -17.70
CA ALA A 145 -5.72 8.69 -16.69
C ALA A 145 -6.23 9.16 -15.32
N MET A 146 -6.93 10.30 -15.27
CA MET A 146 -7.53 10.85 -14.06
C MET A 146 -8.52 9.88 -13.40
N ALA A 147 -9.32 9.17 -14.19
CA ALA A 147 -10.22 8.15 -13.67
C ALA A 147 -9.45 7.04 -12.92
N VAL A 148 -8.26 6.63 -13.39
CA VAL A 148 -7.41 5.67 -12.68
C VAL A 148 -6.82 6.28 -11.40
N PHE A 149 -6.25 7.49 -11.48
CA PHE A 149 -5.64 8.17 -10.35
C PHE A 149 -6.62 8.42 -9.20
N VAL A 150 -7.73 9.11 -9.47
CA VAL A 150 -8.67 9.52 -8.43
C VAL A 150 -9.32 8.32 -7.75
N ASN A 151 -9.65 7.26 -8.52
CA ASN A 151 -10.27 6.07 -7.95
C ASN A 151 -9.30 5.25 -7.10
N ALA A 152 -7.99 5.36 -7.33
CA ALA A 152 -6.97 4.83 -6.42
C ALA A 152 -6.88 5.68 -5.14
N PHE A 153 -6.81 7.01 -5.26
CA PHE A 153 -6.69 7.92 -4.12
C PHE A 153 -7.84 7.77 -3.12
N VAL A 154 -9.08 7.78 -3.60
CA VAL A 154 -10.27 7.67 -2.74
C VAL A 154 -10.47 6.26 -2.15
N ARG A 155 -9.65 5.29 -2.55
CA ARG A 155 -9.61 3.93 -2.02
C ARG A 155 -8.38 3.63 -1.18
N ASP A 156 -7.66 4.67 -0.78
CA ASP A 156 -6.48 4.56 0.10
C ASP A 156 -5.33 3.76 -0.54
N MET A 157 -5.17 3.92 -1.85
CA MET A 157 -4.14 3.25 -2.65
C MET A 157 -3.05 4.24 -3.06
N CYS A 158 -1.84 3.74 -3.29
CA CYS A 158 -0.81 4.46 -4.02
C CYS A 158 -0.88 4.13 -5.52
N VAL A 159 -0.25 4.95 -6.35
CA VAL A 159 -0.23 4.77 -7.82
C VAL A 159 1.20 4.73 -8.31
N ILE A 160 1.52 3.72 -9.12
CA ILE A 160 2.73 3.68 -9.93
C ILE A 160 2.35 3.71 -11.41
N VAL A 161 2.91 4.68 -12.13
CA VAL A 161 2.62 4.87 -13.56
C VAL A 161 3.86 4.55 -14.37
N ASN A 162 3.71 3.59 -15.28
CA ASN A 162 4.73 3.25 -16.24
C ASN A 162 4.73 4.21 -17.43
N VAL A 163 5.94 4.54 -17.87
CA VAL A 163 6.24 5.30 -19.08
C VAL A 163 7.22 4.49 -19.91
N GLY A 164 6.85 4.16 -21.13
CA GLY A 164 7.72 3.43 -22.05
C GLY A 164 8.55 4.39 -22.90
N PRO A 165 9.86 4.57 -22.65
CA PRO A 165 10.71 5.39 -23.50
C PRO A 165 10.90 4.74 -24.87
N ASP A 166 11.08 5.56 -25.90
CA ASP A 166 11.37 5.09 -27.25
C ASP A 166 12.78 4.46 -27.35
N ALA A 167 13.11 3.93 -28.54
CA ALA A 167 14.40 3.28 -28.80
C ALA A 167 15.62 4.20 -28.65
N THR A 168 15.43 5.53 -28.55
CA THR A 168 16.49 6.51 -28.28
C THR A 168 16.64 6.82 -26.79
N GLY A 169 15.76 6.28 -25.95
CA GLY A 169 15.69 6.56 -24.52
C GLY A 169 14.86 7.81 -24.17
N THR A 170 14.07 8.33 -25.12
CA THR A 170 13.27 9.54 -24.93
C THR A 170 11.83 9.18 -24.53
N VAL A 171 11.26 9.92 -23.57
CA VAL A 171 9.83 9.78 -23.23
C VAL A 171 8.96 10.30 -24.38
N ALA A 172 8.02 9.48 -24.84
CA ALA A 172 7.09 9.83 -25.91
C ALA A 172 6.30 11.11 -25.60
N SER A 173 6.07 11.93 -26.64
CA SER A 173 5.55 13.30 -26.49
C SER A 173 4.15 13.34 -25.89
N LYS A 174 3.27 12.40 -26.29
CA LYS A 174 1.90 12.31 -25.77
C LYS A 174 1.85 11.81 -24.33
N GLN A 175 2.69 10.84 -23.98
CA GLN A 175 2.81 10.36 -22.61
C GLN A 175 3.26 11.49 -21.67
N ALA A 176 4.28 12.26 -22.09
CA ALA A 176 4.74 13.42 -21.34
C ALA A 176 3.67 14.52 -21.23
N ALA A 177 2.88 14.75 -22.29
CA ALA A 177 1.82 15.75 -22.27
C ALA A 177 0.72 15.42 -21.23
N VAL A 178 0.25 14.18 -21.20
CA VAL A 178 -0.78 13.72 -20.25
C VAL A 178 -0.26 13.80 -18.81
N LEU A 179 0.98 13.35 -18.57
CA LEU A 179 1.59 13.44 -17.23
C LEU A 179 1.77 14.87 -16.74
N ARG A 180 2.06 15.83 -17.63
CA ARG A 180 2.10 17.26 -17.27
C ARG A 180 0.72 17.80 -16.90
N GLN A 181 -0.34 17.37 -17.59
CA GLN A 181 -1.71 17.74 -17.25
C GLN A 181 -2.10 17.18 -15.87
N VAL A 182 -1.80 15.91 -15.61
CA VAL A 182 -1.98 15.29 -14.28
C VAL A 182 -1.18 16.03 -13.22
N GLY A 183 0.10 16.34 -13.48
CA GLY A 183 0.94 17.12 -12.55
C GLY A 183 0.38 18.51 -12.25
N THR A 184 -0.22 19.17 -13.25
CA THR A 184 -0.89 20.47 -13.07
C THR A 184 -2.10 20.34 -12.15
N PHE A 185 -2.95 19.34 -12.39
CA PHE A 185 -4.09 19.03 -11.53
C PHE A 185 -3.65 18.74 -10.09
N MET A 186 -2.66 17.86 -9.92
CA MET A 186 -2.18 17.46 -8.60
C MET A 186 -1.54 18.62 -7.84
N SER A 187 -0.82 19.51 -8.52
CA SER A 187 -0.23 20.70 -7.90
C SER A 187 -1.31 21.67 -7.40
N ALA A 188 -2.37 21.86 -8.18
CA ALA A 188 -3.50 22.71 -7.81
C ALA A 188 -4.31 22.16 -6.63
N ASN A 189 -4.36 20.83 -6.49
CA ASN A 189 -5.18 20.12 -5.51
C ASN A 189 -4.36 19.43 -4.40
N HIS A 190 -3.08 19.81 -4.25
CA HIS A 190 -2.09 19.05 -3.47
C HIS A 190 -2.50 18.75 -2.02
N GLU A 191 -3.24 19.64 -1.36
CA GLU A 191 -3.70 19.44 0.04
C GLU A 191 -4.71 18.29 0.21
N ALA A 192 -5.43 17.95 -0.86
CA ALA A 192 -6.41 16.85 -0.87
C ALA A 192 -5.80 15.53 -1.34
N LEU A 193 -4.54 15.53 -1.79
CA LEU A 193 -3.89 14.40 -2.44
C LEU A 193 -2.65 13.91 -1.69
N TYR A 194 -1.83 14.83 -1.20
CA TYR A 194 -0.60 14.48 -0.49
C TYR A 194 -0.81 14.57 1.02
N GLY A 195 -0.29 13.58 1.76
CA GLY A 195 -0.46 13.50 3.21
C GLY A 195 -1.89 13.18 3.64
N THR A 196 -2.75 12.77 2.71
CA THR A 196 -4.12 12.31 2.97
C THR A 196 -4.19 10.79 2.99
N ARG A 197 -5.32 10.27 3.49
CA ARG A 197 -5.74 8.87 3.36
C ARG A 197 -7.07 8.81 2.62
N GLY A 198 -7.36 7.69 1.94
CA GLY A 198 -8.66 7.47 1.33
C GLY A 198 -9.76 7.27 2.39
N GLY A 199 -10.97 7.72 2.10
CA GLY A 199 -12.09 7.74 3.02
C GLY A 199 -12.41 9.14 3.57
N PRO A 200 -13.28 9.26 4.60
CA PRO A 200 -13.58 8.23 5.60
C PRO A 200 -14.71 7.26 5.23
N TRP A 201 -15.49 7.57 4.19
CA TRP A 201 -16.58 6.72 3.69
C TRP A 201 -16.21 6.08 2.37
N ASN A 202 -16.79 4.90 2.10
CA ASN A 202 -16.61 4.23 0.82
C ASN A 202 -17.05 5.13 -0.35
N PRO A 203 -16.33 5.08 -1.49
CA PRO A 203 -16.73 5.81 -2.68
C PRO A 203 -18.04 5.26 -3.25
N VAL A 204 -18.77 6.12 -3.97
CA VAL A 204 -19.90 5.75 -4.81
C VAL A 204 -19.43 5.72 -6.26
N GLU A 205 -19.52 4.54 -6.87
CA GLU A 205 -18.96 4.28 -8.20
C GLU A 205 -19.41 5.30 -9.25
N GLY A 206 -18.43 5.88 -9.94
CA GLY A 206 -18.64 6.89 -10.98
C GLY A 206 -19.21 8.22 -10.50
N GLN A 207 -19.46 8.40 -9.20
CA GLN A 207 -20.06 9.60 -8.64
C GLN A 207 -19.07 10.38 -7.79
N TYR A 208 -18.63 9.85 -6.66
CA TYR A 208 -17.75 10.57 -5.74
C TYR A 208 -16.98 9.62 -4.83
N GLY A 209 -15.88 10.13 -4.28
CA GLY A 209 -15.14 9.48 -3.21
C GLY A 209 -14.56 10.51 -2.25
N PHE A 210 -13.76 10.05 -1.30
CA PHE A 210 -13.22 10.92 -0.27
C PHE A 210 -11.74 10.64 -0.03
N THR A 211 -11.01 11.69 0.28
CA THR A 211 -9.79 11.60 1.06
C THR A 211 -9.95 12.43 2.32
N PHE A 212 -9.09 12.22 3.31
CA PHE A 212 -9.10 13.01 4.52
C PHE A 212 -7.70 13.23 5.08
N ALA A 213 -7.54 14.33 5.80
CA ALA A 213 -6.39 14.59 6.65
C ALA A 213 -6.85 15.37 7.88
N ASN A 214 -6.43 14.92 9.07
CA ASN A 214 -6.81 15.53 10.34
C ASN A 214 -8.34 15.63 10.48
N GLN A 215 -8.86 16.87 10.53
CA GLN A 215 -10.27 17.20 10.69
C GLN A 215 -10.92 17.62 9.36
N THR A 216 -10.20 17.54 8.25
CA THR A 216 -10.70 17.91 6.92
C THR A 216 -11.02 16.66 6.12
N VAL A 217 -12.23 16.59 5.59
CA VAL A 217 -12.63 15.63 4.57
C VAL A 217 -12.68 16.33 3.22
N TYR A 218 -12.05 15.75 2.22
CA TYR A 218 -12.08 16.23 0.85
C TYR A 218 -13.02 15.35 0.04
N ALA A 219 -14.11 15.92 -0.47
CA ALA A 219 -15.04 15.24 -1.36
C ALA A 219 -14.55 15.39 -2.81
N HIS A 220 -14.21 14.27 -3.43
CA HIS A 220 -13.83 14.16 -4.83
C HIS A 220 -15.07 13.89 -5.68
N LEU A 221 -15.54 14.87 -6.45
CA LEU A 221 -16.70 14.76 -7.32
C LEU A 221 -16.23 14.38 -8.73
N LEU A 222 -16.41 13.11 -9.08
CA LEU A 222 -15.85 12.51 -10.29
C LEU A 222 -16.56 12.99 -11.56
N ALA A 223 -15.96 12.73 -12.73
CA ALA A 223 -16.53 13.06 -14.05
C ALA A 223 -18.05 12.77 -14.18
N GLY A 224 -18.48 11.59 -13.73
CA GLY A 224 -19.87 11.13 -13.81
C GLY A 224 -20.81 11.69 -12.74
N TYR A 225 -20.34 12.54 -11.83
CA TYR A 225 -21.13 13.06 -10.73
C TYR A 225 -22.39 13.78 -11.22
N SER A 226 -23.55 13.34 -10.73
CA SER A 226 -24.87 13.77 -11.20
C SER A 226 -25.51 14.88 -10.37
N GLY A 227 -24.93 15.24 -9.20
CA GLY A 227 -25.48 16.26 -8.29
C GLY A 227 -25.30 17.71 -8.75
N GLY A 228 -24.74 17.94 -9.94
CA GLY A 228 -24.52 19.28 -10.47
C GLY A 228 -23.57 20.10 -9.60
N SER A 229 -24.02 21.28 -9.16
CA SER A 229 -23.27 22.21 -8.30
C SER A 229 -23.54 22.03 -6.80
N SER A 230 -24.16 20.91 -6.41
CA SER A 230 -24.51 20.59 -5.03
C SER A 230 -23.98 19.21 -4.64
N PHE A 231 -23.54 19.05 -3.39
CA PHE A 231 -23.14 17.75 -2.83
C PHE A 231 -23.62 17.62 -1.38
N THR A 232 -24.18 16.46 -1.01
CA THR A 232 -24.56 16.17 0.39
C THR A 232 -23.65 15.09 0.95
N THR A 233 -23.02 15.37 2.09
CA THR A 233 -22.12 14.42 2.76
C THR A 233 -22.88 13.19 3.26
N PRO A 234 -22.20 12.04 3.41
CA PRO A 234 -22.63 11.03 4.38
C PRO A 234 -22.75 11.62 5.79
N SER A 235 -23.37 10.88 6.71
CA SER A 235 -23.55 11.34 8.10
C SER A 235 -22.20 11.66 8.75
N LEU A 236 -22.09 12.83 9.35
CA LEU A 236 -20.90 13.31 10.07
C LEU A 236 -20.91 12.89 11.54
N GLY A 237 -21.90 12.11 11.99
CA GLY A 237 -22.09 11.82 13.40
C GLY A 237 -22.35 13.09 14.21
N ASP A 238 -21.66 13.28 15.33
CA ASP A 238 -21.76 14.48 16.17
C ASP A 238 -20.81 15.62 15.75
N ALA A 239 -19.92 15.38 14.78
CA ALA A 239 -18.99 16.38 14.28
C ALA A 239 -19.72 17.52 13.56
N LYS A 240 -19.20 18.74 13.71
CA LYS A 240 -19.78 19.96 13.14
C LYS A 240 -18.88 20.53 12.06
N VAL A 241 -19.48 20.98 10.97
CA VAL A 241 -18.77 21.69 9.90
C VAL A 241 -18.43 23.10 10.37
N THR A 242 -17.14 23.45 10.33
CA THR A 242 -16.62 24.77 10.68
C THR A 242 -16.31 25.62 9.45
N ALA A 243 -15.99 24.99 8.32
CA ALA A 243 -15.78 25.67 7.04
C ALA A 243 -15.98 24.71 5.86
N VAL A 244 -16.39 25.25 4.71
CA VAL A 244 -16.39 24.54 3.43
C VAL A 244 -15.81 25.46 2.36
N TYR A 245 -14.91 24.95 1.53
CA TYR A 245 -14.27 25.73 0.49
C TYR A 245 -13.86 24.88 -0.73
N ASP A 246 -13.75 25.52 -1.88
CA ASP A 246 -13.21 24.92 -3.11
C ASP A 246 -11.68 24.80 -3.00
N VAL A 247 -11.13 23.60 -3.20
CA VAL A 247 -9.72 23.31 -2.93
C VAL A 247 -8.78 24.14 -3.80
N VAL A 248 -9.17 24.50 -5.02
CA VAL A 248 -8.27 25.19 -5.95
C VAL A 248 -8.29 26.70 -5.73
N SER A 249 -9.48 27.29 -5.72
CA SER A 249 -9.67 28.74 -5.55
C SER A 249 -9.51 29.20 -4.10
N LYS A 250 -9.63 28.27 -3.13
CA LYS A 250 -9.76 28.56 -1.70
C LYS A 250 -10.97 29.43 -1.34
N GLY A 251 -11.90 29.61 -2.28
CA GLY A 251 -13.12 30.38 -2.06
C GLY A 251 -14.08 29.62 -1.16
N PRO A 252 -14.74 30.29 -0.20
CA PRO A 252 -15.75 29.67 0.65
C PRO A 252 -16.95 29.21 -0.20
N LEU A 253 -17.53 28.07 0.18
CA LEU A 253 -18.76 27.55 -0.43
C LEU A 253 -19.90 27.62 0.57
N SER A 254 -21.11 27.82 0.05
CA SER A 254 -22.33 27.81 0.85
C SER A 254 -22.62 26.40 1.35
N PHE A 255 -23.02 26.25 2.61
CA PHE A 255 -23.43 24.96 3.16
C PHE A 255 -24.55 25.10 4.19
N SER A 256 -25.37 24.06 4.31
CA SER A 256 -26.46 23.99 5.29
C SER A 256 -26.61 22.59 5.87
N ALA A 257 -27.09 22.52 7.11
CA ALA A 257 -27.41 21.25 7.73
C ALA A 257 -28.51 20.51 6.94
N SER A 258 -28.33 19.21 6.79
CA SER A 258 -29.28 18.30 6.16
C SER A 258 -29.70 17.21 7.16
N GLY A 259 -30.73 16.44 6.83
CA GLY A 259 -31.20 15.35 7.69
C GLY A 259 -30.11 14.30 7.95
N GLY A 260 -30.15 13.64 9.11
CA GLY A 260 -29.23 12.54 9.44
C GLY A 260 -27.79 12.96 9.78
N ASN A 261 -27.60 14.18 10.28
CA ASN A 261 -26.30 14.75 10.62
C ASN A 261 -25.36 14.90 9.40
N SER A 262 -25.94 15.15 8.23
CA SER A 262 -25.22 15.46 7.00
C SER A 262 -25.20 16.97 6.74
N VAL A 263 -24.34 17.40 5.81
CA VAL A 263 -24.31 18.78 5.32
C VAL A 263 -24.44 18.79 3.80
N THR A 264 -25.26 19.69 3.28
CA THR A 264 -25.36 19.97 1.84
C THR A 264 -24.53 21.19 1.52
N VAL A 265 -23.57 21.03 0.62
CA VAL A 265 -22.73 22.08 0.03
C VAL A 265 -23.32 22.47 -1.32
N THR A 266 -23.37 23.76 -1.62
CA THR A 266 -23.85 24.31 -2.90
C THR A 266 -22.81 25.23 -3.54
N ASP A 267 -23.13 25.74 -4.74
CA ASP A 267 -22.29 26.67 -5.49
C ASP A 267 -20.94 26.09 -5.94
N ILE A 268 -20.87 24.77 -6.11
CA ILE A 268 -19.66 24.07 -6.53
C ILE A 268 -19.39 24.32 -8.02
N ASP A 269 -18.25 24.93 -8.34
CA ASP A 269 -17.77 25.11 -9.72
C ASP A 269 -17.04 23.86 -10.21
N ARG A 270 -17.73 23.07 -11.04
CA ARG A 270 -17.17 21.85 -11.65
C ARG A 270 -16.50 22.07 -12.99
N THR A 271 -16.41 23.31 -13.49
CA THR A 271 -15.91 23.58 -14.84
C THR A 271 -14.39 23.58 -14.93
N ARG A 272 -13.69 23.83 -13.82
CA ARG A 272 -12.22 23.92 -13.77
C ARG A 272 -11.54 22.55 -13.89
N TYR A 273 -12.01 21.57 -13.13
CA TYR A 273 -11.54 20.20 -13.15
C TYR A 273 -12.74 19.24 -13.13
N PRO A 274 -13.40 19.03 -14.28
CA PRO A 274 -14.63 18.24 -14.34
C PRO A 274 -14.40 16.75 -14.06
N ASP A 275 -13.19 16.24 -14.34
CA ASP A 275 -12.84 14.84 -14.09
C ASP A 275 -12.72 14.50 -12.59
N ASP A 276 -12.39 15.51 -11.77
CA ASP A 276 -12.33 15.44 -10.30
C ASP A 276 -12.40 16.86 -9.70
N THR A 277 -13.60 17.28 -9.29
CA THR A 277 -13.79 18.55 -8.57
C THR A 277 -13.72 18.29 -7.07
N ILE A 278 -12.83 18.97 -6.36
CA ILE A 278 -12.57 18.69 -4.95
C ILE A 278 -13.06 19.82 -4.06
N VAL A 279 -13.90 19.45 -3.09
CA VAL A 279 -14.40 20.35 -2.04
C VAL A 279 -13.82 19.93 -0.69
N ALA A 280 -13.27 20.88 0.06
CA ALA A 280 -12.82 20.67 1.42
C ALA A 280 -13.94 20.97 2.42
N ILE A 281 -14.19 20.03 3.34
CA ILE A 281 -15.15 20.13 4.42
C ILE A 281 -14.37 20.01 5.73
N VAL A 282 -14.20 21.14 6.41
CA VAL A 282 -13.44 21.24 7.67
C VAL A 282 -14.41 21.03 8.82
N LEU A 283 -14.06 20.12 9.71
CA LEU A 283 -14.84 19.76 10.88
C LEU A 283 -14.16 20.26 12.16
N ASP A 284 -14.95 20.37 13.24
CA ASP A 284 -14.46 20.64 14.59
C ASP A 284 -13.72 19.46 15.23
N ARG A 285 -13.83 18.27 14.62
CA ARG A 285 -13.11 17.05 14.97
C ARG A 285 -13.07 16.07 13.80
N SER A 286 -12.12 15.14 13.81
CA SER A 286 -12.10 14.08 12.79
C SER A 286 -13.28 13.14 12.97
N VAL A 287 -13.90 12.76 11.86
CA VAL A 287 -14.90 11.67 11.79
C VAL A 287 -14.24 10.30 11.60
N VAL A 288 -12.92 10.26 11.48
CA VAL A 288 -12.14 9.02 11.48
C VAL A 288 -11.72 8.72 12.92
N PRO A 289 -12.06 7.53 13.45
CA PRO A 289 -11.57 7.11 14.76
C PRO A 289 -10.05 7.19 14.81
N ALA A 290 -9.51 7.90 15.81
CA ALA A 290 -8.08 8.00 16.02
C ALA A 290 -7.52 6.66 16.52
N ASP A 291 -6.33 6.29 16.03
CA ASP A 291 -5.54 5.23 16.64
C ASP A 291 -4.97 5.75 17.97
N ILE A 292 -5.61 5.39 19.07
CA ILE A 292 -5.27 5.83 20.41
C ILE A 292 -4.04 5.11 20.98
N ALA A 293 -3.50 4.10 20.29
CA ALA A 293 -2.24 3.44 20.66
C ALA A 293 -1.01 4.11 20.01
N ARG A 294 -1.19 4.89 18.94
CA ARG A 294 -0.07 5.46 18.19
C ARG A 294 0.79 6.37 19.06
N GLY A 295 2.08 6.07 19.12
CA GLY A 295 3.08 6.80 19.90
C GLY A 295 2.98 6.59 21.42
N CYS A 296 2.06 5.75 21.90
CA CYS A 296 1.96 5.42 23.31
C CYS A 296 3.13 4.51 23.77
N PRO A 297 3.49 4.53 25.06
CA PRO A 297 4.46 3.57 25.59
C PRO A 297 4.00 2.13 25.37
N ALA A 298 4.84 1.33 24.71
CA ALA A 298 4.62 -0.09 24.51
C ALA A 298 5.71 -0.94 25.17
N THR A 299 5.33 -2.06 25.76
CA THR A 299 6.22 -3.04 26.38
C THR A 299 5.84 -4.44 25.94
N ALA A 300 6.80 -5.36 25.97
CA ALA A 300 6.59 -6.77 25.68
C ALA A 300 7.29 -7.62 26.75
N ASP A 301 6.90 -8.89 26.87
CA ASP A 301 7.63 -9.81 27.76
C ASP A 301 9.06 -10.08 27.26
N SER A 302 9.24 -10.04 25.94
CA SER A 302 10.51 -10.28 25.29
C SER A 302 10.62 -9.54 23.96
N VAL A 303 11.86 -9.35 23.49
CA VAL A 303 12.15 -8.68 22.21
C VAL A 303 13.36 -9.33 21.51
N GLU A 304 13.32 -9.39 20.17
CA GLU A 304 14.42 -9.78 19.30
C GLU A 304 15.51 -8.68 19.24
N SER A 305 16.24 -8.53 20.36
CA SER A 305 17.14 -7.39 20.59
C SER A 305 18.24 -7.25 19.53
N ALA A 306 18.76 -8.37 19.02
CA ALA A 306 19.84 -8.37 18.03
C ALA A 306 19.46 -7.73 16.68
N HIS A 307 18.16 -7.62 16.40
CA HIS A 307 17.62 -7.10 15.14
C HIS A 307 16.90 -5.76 15.28
N GLY A 308 16.91 -5.14 16.47
CA GLY A 308 16.31 -3.82 16.68
C GLY A 308 14.79 -3.81 16.55
N ASN A 309 14.12 -4.85 17.05
CA ASN A 309 12.65 -5.00 16.97
C ASN A 309 11.95 -4.82 18.34
N PRO A 310 12.08 -3.65 19.01
CA PRO A 310 11.43 -3.40 20.31
C PRO A 310 9.91 -3.28 20.18
N ALA A 311 9.22 -3.34 21.33
CA ALA A 311 7.76 -3.18 21.42
C ALA A 311 7.25 -1.85 20.82
N ALA A 312 8.03 -0.78 20.93
CA ALA A 312 7.67 0.56 20.44
C ALA A 312 7.41 0.60 18.92
N ASN A 313 8.05 -0.28 18.15
CA ASN A 313 7.87 -0.35 16.70
C ASN A 313 6.44 -0.74 16.31
N ALA A 314 5.71 -1.49 17.15
CA ALA A 314 4.34 -1.86 16.83
C ALA A 314 3.33 -0.69 16.98
N VAL A 315 3.76 0.47 17.48
CA VAL A 315 2.89 1.63 17.73
C VAL A 315 3.46 2.95 17.18
N ASP A 316 4.54 2.92 16.40
CA ASP A 316 5.14 4.13 15.82
C ASP A 316 4.37 4.65 14.57
N GLY A 317 3.57 3.79 13.96
CA GLY A 317 2.83 4.07 12.73
C GLY A 317 3.66 3.92 11.46
N ASP A 318 4.82 3.28 11.54
CA ASP A 318 5.69 2.91 10.42
C ASP A 318 5.62 1.39 10.19
N THR A 319 4.94 0.98 9.12
CA THR A 319 4.78 -0.44 8.81
C THR A 319 6.05 -1.11 8.26
N SER A 320 7.17 -0.38 8.15
CA SER A 320 8.49 -0.94 7.82
C SER A 320 9.27 -1.41 9.04
N THR A 321 8.89 -0.96 10.24
CA THR A 321 9.44 -1.42 11.51
C THR A 321 8.49 -2.46 12.12
N ARG A 322 9.01 -3.30 13.04
CA ARG A 322 8.18 -4.30 13.73
C ARG A 322 8.65 -4.57 15.14
N TRP A 323 7.72 -4.98 16.00
CA TRP A 323 8.06 -5.73 17.21
C TRP A 323 8.23 -7.21 16.85
N CYS A 324 9.17 -7.89 17.51
CA CYS A 324 9.36 -9.33 17.42
C CYS A 324 9.69 -9.88 18.80
N ALA A 325 9.03 -10.95 19.24
CA ALA A 325 9.41 -11.64 20.46
C ALA A 325 10.74 -12.39 20.32
N ALA A 326 11.40 -12.66 21.45
CA ALA A 326 12.80 -13.08 21.46
C ALA A 326 13.05 -14.50 20.93
N ASP A 327 12.06 -15.39 21.01
CA ASP A 327 12.24 -16.78 20.64
C ASP A 327 10.95 -17.45 20.16
N GLY A 328 11.04 -18.73 19.81
CA GLY A 328 9.94 -19.52 19.31
C GLY A 328 9.02 -20.13 20.39
N ASN A 329 8.84 -19.51 21.56
CA ASN A 329 7.88 -20.01 22.54
C ASN A 329 6.49 -19.39 22.34
N THR A 330 5.48 -19.99 22.98
CA THR A 330 4.15 -19.39 23.10
C THR A 330 4.05 -18.60 24.41
N GLY A 331 3.02 -17.77 24.56
CA GLY A 331 2.81 -16.97 25.76
C GLY A 331 3.50 -15.60 25.76
N HIS A 332 4.20 -15.26 24.68
CA HIS A 332 4.69 -13.90 24.49
C HIS A 332 3.55 -12.91 24.29
N TRP A 333 3.79 -11.67 24.69
CA TRP A 333 2.81 -10.60 24.61
C TRP A 333 3.44 -9.25 24.28
N LEU A 334 2.62 -8.41 23.65
CA LEU A 334 2.88 -6.99 23.41
C LEU A 334 1.72 -6.20 24.02
N GLN A 335 2.03 -5.22 24.87
CA GLN A 335 1.03 -4.33 25.48
C GLN A 335 1.33 -2.86 25.22
N VAL A 336 0.28 -2.05 25.25
CA VAL A 336 0.31 -0.60 25.09
C VAL A 336 -0.33 0.07 26.30
N ASP A 337 0.33 1.09 26.87
CA ASP A 337 -0.24 1.98 27.90
C ASP A 337 -0.87 3.21 27.23
N LEU A 338 -2.21 3.28 27.21
CA LEU A 338 -2.97 4.39 26.61
C LEU A 338 -2.95 5.67 27.47
N GLY A 339 -2.28 5.65 28.63
CA GLY A 339 -2.16 6.78 29.56
C GLY A 339 -3.39 7.04 30.44
N SER A 340 -4.57 6.59 30.03
CA SER A 340 -5.83 6.69 30.77
C SER A 340 -6.78 5.57 30.39
N VAL A 341 -7.83 5.33 31.21
CA VAL A 341 -8.84 4.31 30.88
C VAL A 341 -9.64 4.76 29.66
N GLN A 342 -9.62 3.94 28.62
CA GLN A 342 -10.35 4.15 27.37
C GLN A 342 -11.33 3.02 27.12
N SER A 343 -12.46 3.33 26.48
CA SER A 343 -13.36 2.31 25.93
C SER A 343 -12.78 1.80 24.63
N ILE A 344 -12.71 0.48 24.43
CA ILE A 344 -12.05 -0.14 23.28
C ILE A 344 -13.08 -0.83 22.40
N GLY A 345 -13.27 -0.31 21.19
CA GLY A 345 -14.26 -0.81 20.23
C GLY A 345 -13.66 -1.60 19.06
N ARG A 346 -12.39 -1.33 18.73
CA ARG A 346 -11.69 -2.00 17.62
C ARG A 346 -10.18 -2.06 17.85
N VAL A 347 -9.57 -3.16 17.45
CA VAL A 347 -8.11 -3.34 17.37
C VAL A 347 -7.76 -3.85 15.98
N VAL A 348 -6.74 -3.25 15.36
CA VAL A 348 -6.19 -3.73 14.08
C VAL A 348 -4.77 -4.22 14.34
N LEU A 349 -4.51 -5.50 14.02
CA LEU A 349 -3.19 -6.11 14.08
C LEU A 349 -2.66 -6.25 12.67
N ASN A 350 -1.46 -5.75 12.39
CA ASN A 350 -0.73 -6.02 11.16
C ASN A 350 0.44 -6.95 11.49
N TRP A 351 0.26 -8.24 11.22
CA TRP A 351 1.25 -9.26 11.45
C TRP A 351 2.31 -9.31 10.35
N GLU A 352 3.53 -9.69 10.74
CA GLU A 352 4.52 -10.18 9.78
C GLU A 352 4.15 -11.61 9.33
N TYR A 353 4.92 -12.21 8.42
CA TYR A 353 4.77 -13.63 8.06
C TYR A 353 4.71 -14.53 9.32
N SER A 354 5.49 -14.21 10.34
CA SER A 354 5.48 -14.84 11.64
C SER A 354 4.39 -14.28 12.56
N HIS A 355 3.28 -15.01 12.66
CA HIS A 355 2.06 -14.55 13.33
C HIS A 355 1.47 -15.62 14.27
N ALA A 356 0.46 -15.21 15.03
CA ALA A 356 -0.31 -16.10 15.90
C ALA A 356 -1.52 -16.68 15.16
N THR A 357 -1.67 -18.02 15.18
CA THR A 357 -2.94 -18.67 14.82
C THR A 357 -3.92 -18.63 15.98
N ALA A 358 -3.43 -18.68 17.23
CA ALA A 358 -4.26 -18.46 18.41
C ALA A 358 -3.70 -17.34 19.27
N TYR A 359 -4.56 -16.39 19.63
CA TYR A 359 -4.21 -15.26 20.48
C TYR A 359 -5.44 -14.71 21.20
N GLN A 360 -5.18 -13.86 22.19
CA GLN A 360 -6.18 -13.09 22.92
C GLN A 360 -5.86 -11.61 22.81
N LEU A 361 -6.91 -10.78 22.73
CA LEU A 361 -6.81 -9.36 23.04
C LEU A 361 -7.36 -9.14 24.45
N GLN A 362 -6.59 -8.44 25.27
CA GLN A 362 -6.89 -8.24 26.67
C GLN A 362 -6.79 -6.76 27.04
N VAL A 363 -7.58 -6.36 28.02
CA VAL A 363 -7.54 -5.01 28.61
C VAL A 363 -7.25 -5.09 30.11
N SER A 364 -6.62 -4.04 30.64
CA SER A 364 -6.31 -3.93 32.08
C SER A 364 -6.31 -2.47 32.53
N ASN A 365 -6.61 -2.22 33.81
CA ASN A 365 -6.45 -0.90 34.43
C ASN A 365 -5.08 -0.72 35.10
N ASP A 366 -4.37 -1.82 35.40
CA ASP A 366 -3.18 -1.84 36.26
C ASP A 366 -1.98 -2.62 35.68
N ALA A 367 -2.11 -3.14 34.45
CA ALA A 367 -1.15 -3.99 33.76
C ALA A 367 -0.82 -5.34 34.46
N SER A 368 -1.59 -5.74 35.47
CA SER A 368 -1.40 -6.96 36.24
C SER A 368 -2.61 -7.90 36.17
N SER A 369 -3.82 -7.34 36.28
CA SER A 369 -5.09 -8.05 36.17
C SER A 369 -5.68 -7.83 34.79
N TRP A 370 -5.82 -8.91 34.02
CA TRP A 370 -6.21 -8.84 32.60
C TRP A 370 -7.59 -9.45 32.37
N ALA A 371 -8.43 -8.74 31.61
CA ALA A 371 -9.70 -9.24 31.11
C ALA A 371 -9.62 -9.46 29.59
N THR A 372 -9.98 -10.65 29.12
CA THR A 372 -10.00 -10.96 27.69
C THR A 372 -11.25 -10.38 27.04
N VAL A 373 -11.06 -9.56 26.01
CA VAL A 373 -12.14 -8.94 25.22
C VAL A 373 -12.32 -9.62 23.85
N TYR A 374 -11.34 -10.40 23.42
CA TYR A 374 -11.39 -11.21 22.21
C TYR A 374 -10.42 -12.39 22.29
N SER A 375 -10.78 -13.50 21.63
CA SER A 375 -9.92 -14.66 21.45
C SER A 375 -10.19 -15.34 20.12
N THR A 376 -9.14 -15.86 19.49
CA THR A 376 -9.25 -16.70 18.29
C THR A 376 -8.28 -17.87 18.35
N THR A 377 -8.56 -18.91 17.58
CA THR A 377 -7.67 -20.05 17.31
C THR A 377 -7.39 -20.25 15.82
N SER A 378 -7.89 -19.35 14.98
CA SER A 378 -7.79 -19.39 13.52
C SER A 378 -7.40 -18.03 12.95
N GLY A 379 -6.51 -17.31 13.64
CA GLY A 379 -5.89 -16.09 13.15
C GLY A 379 -5.22 -16.35 11.80
N SER A 380 -5.46 -15.47 10.84
CA SER A 380 -5.00 -15.62 9.46
C SER A 380 -3.63 -15.00 9.20
N GLY A 381 -3.12 -14.18 10.13
CA GLY A 381 -1.97 -13.33 9.87
C GLY A 381 -2.31 -12.19 8.91
N GLY A 382 -1.29 -11.47 8.44
CA GLY A 382 -1.47 -10.23 7.68
C GLY A 382 -2.21 -9.19 8.52
N VAL A 383 -3.14 -8.44 7.90
CA VAL A 383 -3.98 -7.50 8.65
C VAL A 383 -5.25 -8.15 9.14
N GLU A 384 -5.41 -8.20 10.46
CA GLU A 384 -6.62 -8.62 11.13
C GLU A 384 -7.31 -7.39 11.75
N ASN A 385 -8.58 -7.16 11.37
CA ASN A 385 -9.39 -6.05 11.87
C ASN A 385 -10.48 -6.58 12.81
N ILE A 386 -10.22 -6.51 14.12
CA ILE A 386 -11.10 -7.01 15.16
C ILE A 386 -11.96 -5.85 15.65
N SER A 387 -13.24 -5.84 15.26
CA SER A 387 -14.21 -4.80 15.60
C SER A 387 -15.33 -5.34 16.50
N GLY A 388 -16.15 -4.44 17.05
CA GLY A 388 -17.25 -4.81 17.95
C GLY A 388 -16.76 -5.28 19.32
N LEU A 389 -15.56 -4.86 19.71
CA LEU A 389 -15.02 -5.15 21.04
C LEU A 389 -15.83 -4.41 22.09
N SER A 390 -15.98 -5.03 23.26
CA SER A 390 -16.59 -4.42 24.42
C SER A 390 -15.68 -4.60 25.62
N GLY A 391 -15.08 -3.50 26.06
CA GLY A 391 -14.15 -3.50 27.17
C GLY A 391 -13.62 -2.09 27.44
N SER A 392 -13.07 -1.88 28.62
CA SER A 392 -12.39 -0.64 28.95
C SER A 392 -11.16 -0.94 29.79
N GLY A 393 -10.09 -0.20 29.52
CA GLY A 393 -8.82 -0.37 30.20
C GLY A 393 -7.87 0.76 29.86
N ARG A 394 -6.87 0.95 30.71
CA ARG A 394 -5.71 1.80 30.40
C ARG A 394 -4.69 1.07 29.53
N TYR A 395 -4.58 -0.23 29.71
CA TYR A 395 -3.67 -1.08 28.97
C TYR A 395 -4.44 -1.99 28.03
N VAL A 396 -3.90 -2.19 26.82
CA VAL A 396 -4.39 -3.17 25.85
C VAL A 396 -3.23 -4.07 25.45
N ARG A 397 -3.45 -5.38 25.37
CA ARG A 397 -2.40 -6.38 25.10
C ARG A 397 -2.84 -7.43 24.11
N MET A 398 -1.96 -7.76 23.16
CA MET A 398 -2.00 -9.00 22.39
C MET A 398 -1.22 -10.07 23.16
N TYR A 399 -1.85 -11.22 23.41
CA TYR A 399 -1.24 -12.39 24.07
C TYR A 399 -1.33 -13.62 23.17
N GLY A 400 -0.20 -14.10 22.66
CA GLY A 400 -0.14 -15.20 21.71
C GLY A 400 -0.15 -16.57 22.41
N THR A 401 -0.99 -17.50 21.96
CA THR A 401 -1.13 -18.85 22.54
C THR A 401 -0.81 -19.99 21.57
N ALA A 402 -0.85 -19.75 20.25
CA ALA A 402 -0.33 -20.68 19.25
C ALA A 402 0.28 -19.94 18.06
N ARG A 403 1.35 -20.48 17.47
CA ARG A 403 2.11 -19.87 16.37
C ARG A 403 1.71 -20.50 15.03
N ALA A 404 1.72 -19.69 13.98
CA ALA A 404 1.52 -20.15 12.62
C ALA A 404 2.78 -20.77 12.01
N THR A 405 3.95 -20.35 12.47
CA THR A 405 5.25 -20.76 11.93
C THR A 405 6.18 -21.24 13.05
N GLN A 406 7.34 -21.78 12.67
CA GLN A 406 8.41 -22.13 13.62
C GLN A 406 9.09 -20.91 14.25
N TRP A 407 8.85 -19.70 13.73
CA TRP A 407 9.40 -18.42 14.18
C TRP A 407 8.49 -17.76 15.25
N SER A 408 8.92 -16.67 15.88
CA SER A 408 8.23 -16.03 17.01
C SER A 408 6.92 -15.32 16.64
N TYR A 409 6.35 -14.47 17.49
CA TYR A 409 5.31 -13.52 17.07
C TYR A 409 5.94 -12.20 16.64
N SER A 410 5.46 -11.64 15.53
CA SER A 410 5.95 -10.37 15.01
C SER A 410 4.82 -9.50 14.47
N LEU A 411 4.78 -8.24 14.90
CA LEU A 411 3.77 -7.26 14.52
C LEU A 411 4.43 -6.02 13.93
N PHE A 412 4.05 -5.67 12.69
CA PHE A 412 4.32 -4.35 12.11
C PHE A 412 3.50 -3.28 12.81
N SER A 413 2.25 -3.57 13.22
CA SER A 413 1.48 -2.62 14.02
C SER A 413 0.39 -3.25 14.89
N MET A 414 0.07 -2.57 15.99
CA MET A 414 -1.09 -2.78 16.84
C MET A 414 -1.81 -1.44 17.03
N GLN A 415 -2.88 -1.23 16.28
CA GLN A 415 -3.69 -0.02 16.34
C GLN A 415 -4.91 -0.27 17.23
N VAL A 416 -5.27 0.71 18.04
CA VAL A 416 -6.40 0.62 18.98
C VAL A 416 -7.32 1.80 18.72
N PHE A 417 -8.63 1.55 18.64
CA PHE A 417 -9.62 2.60 18.40
C PHE A 417 -10.70 2.55 19.47
N SER A 418 -11.12 3.74 19.92
CA SER A 418 -12.20 3.86 20.87
C SER A 418 -13.54 3.45 20.27
N SER A 419 -14.45 3.00 21.13
CA SER A 419 -15.82 2.61 20.81
C SER A 419 -16.70 3.75 20.32
#